data_AF-A0A2D5YXC0-F1
#
_entry.id   AF-A0A2D5YXC0-F1
#
_cell.length_a   1.000
_cell.length_b   1.000
_cell.length_c   1.000
_cell.angle_alpha   90.00
_cell.angle_beta   90.00
_cell.angle_gamma   90.00
#
_symmetry.space_group_name_H-M   'P 1'
#
loop_
_entity.id
_entity.type
_entity.pdbx_description
1 polymer ?
#
loop_
_entity_poly.entity_id
_entity_poly.type
_entity_poly.pdbx_seq_one_letter_code
_entity_poly.pdbx_strand_id
1 'polypeptide(L)'
;MAKLDDVNTTDLRAAAELGCRTMCNVFNADDDNIAFFSSLIRPETRLASNDSCTEAHIPGRHLNGLLEAEDVFGIVVDDASLGYHRHAAMLSFGGPAVLCMNRPEPGAEATNFCPHNCREGFHALYALILHRDDDEAKQIMERNIATIFDLWTPEDRWDEARLKKLGITFQPSEGFIASEARAIGPLVKLHRATGYAPALELATVFKEKAIKEFYLADGSYDAGRFGTRHAHSVTCVMSGLALLAEWTNDAPLLGRVKTFYDRGLWDMRDEVGWSAESAGQEGTDHGETNNSGDILETAIILGHAGYTRYYEDAERIIRGHLLPSQLRDNSFIEDPPNPDNIDGKRNVADRHLGAWGFPAPYGHVSMAKGRTNLSFNMDIVGGTTASLCEATRHCVITDGSGTWVNMLFDHETDAVKIESCYTHEALRVTMKQPGALWVRMPSWVDRAALKIDGAEGTPRWANDYLYFAGAIPGKAIELKYPLAVTETALNPRVHVHPIRVRMEGDAVAAIDNFGMELTFFDPYE
;
A
#
# COMPACT_ATOMS: atom_id res chain seq x y z
N MET A 1 -15.64 -8.96 21.44
CA MET A 1 -14.50 -9.88 21.72
C MET A 1 -13.30 -9.03 22.08
N ALA A 2 -12.44 -9.47 23.01
CA ALA A 2 -11.24 -8.70 23.33
C ALA A 2 -10.23 -8.77 22.17
N LYS A 3 -9.80 -9.98 21.79
CA LYS A 3 -8.96 -10.28 20.62
C LYS A 3 -9.78 -10.93 19.50
N LEU A 4 -9.44 -10.67 18.25
CA LEU A 4 -10.03 -11.33 17.08
C LEU A 4 -9.55 -12.79 16.97
N ASP A 5 -10.41 -13.65 16.43
CA ASP A 5 -10.14 -15.09 16.34
C ASP A 5 -9.24 -15.48 15.15
N ASP A 6 -9.30 -14.74 14.03
CA ASP A 6 -8.47 -14.94 12.83
C ASP A 6 -7.63 -13.68 12.57
N VAL A 7 -6.33 -13.75 12.88
CA VAL A 7 -5.35 -12.69 12.65
C VAL A 7 -4.17 -13.28 11.89
N ASN A 8 -3.86 -12.68 10.74
CA ASN A 8 -2.76 -13.11 9.87
C ASN A 8 -1.48 -12.31 10.18
N THR A 9 -0.33 -12.98 10.25
CA THR A 9 0.99 -12.33 10.38
C THR A 9 2.02 -12.88 9.39
N THR A 10 1.66 -13.85 8.54
CA THR A 10 2.64 -14.65 7.77
C THR A 10 2.23 -14.91 6.32
N ASP A 11 0.94 -14.89 5.97
CA ASP A 11 0.46 -15.33 4.66
C ASP A 11 0.07 -14.16 3.75
N LEU A 12 1.00 -13.76 2.88
CA LEU A 12 0.80 -12.69 1.90
C LEU A 12 -0.27 -13.04 0.87
N ARG A 13 -0.33 -14.29 0.41
CA ARG A 13 -1.24 -14.74 -0.64
C ARG A 13 -2.67 -14.79 -0.13
N ALA A 14 -2.90 -15.37 1.05
CA ALA A 14 -4.22 -15.42 1.66
C ALA A 14 -4.76 -14.00 1.96
N ALA A 15 -3.88 -13.05 2.29
CA ALA A 15 -4.29 -11.66 2.45
C ALA A 15 -4.72 -11.04 1.11
N ALA A 16 -3.94 -11.21 0.05
CA ALA A 16 -4.29 -10.73 -1.28
C ALA A 16 -5.59 -11.37 -1.81
N GLU A 17 -5.79 -12.68 -1.61
CA GLU A 17 -7.02 -13.40 -2.00
C GLU A 17 -8.28 -12.78 -1.37
N LEU A 18 -8.24 -12.49 -0.07
CA LEU A 18 -9.36 -11.83 0.62
C LEU A 18 -9.53 -10.35 0.20
N GLY A 19 -8.44 -9.64 -0.09
CA GLY A 19 -8.50 -8.30 -0.66
C GLY A 19 -9.20 -8.29 -2.03
N CYS A 20 -8.82 -9.21 -2.92
CA CYS A 20 -9.46 -9.42 -4.22
C CYS A 20 -10.94 -9.77 -4.07
N ARG A 21 -11.29 -10.67 -3.14
CA ARG A 21 -12.67 -10.99 -2.82
C ARG A 21 -13.47 -9.73 -2.48
N THR A 22 -12.95 -8.88 -1.60
CA THR A 22 -13.64 -7.64 -1.21
C THR A 22 -13.86 -6.73 -2.43
N MET A 23 -12.81 -6.47 -3.21
CA MET A 23 -12.87 -5.59 -4.39
C MET A 23 -13.84 -6.07 -5.48
N CYS A 24 -14.11 -7.37 -5.56
CA CYS A 24 -15.09 -7.98 -6.47
C CYS A 24 -16.52 -8.04 -5.91
N ASN A 25 -16.76 -7.64 -4.66
CA ASN A 25 -18.08 -7.76 -4.02
C ASN A 25 -18.68 -6.41 -3.59
N VAL A 26 -18.08 -5.27 -3.92
CA VAL A 26 -18.48 -3.94 -3.41
C VAL A 26 -19.11 -3.03 -4.47
N PHE A 27 -19.73 -3.61 -5.49
CA PHE A 27 -20.46 -2.92 -6.56
C PHE A 27 -21.86 -2.46 -6.17
N ASN A 28 -22.26 -1.25 -6.61
CA ASN A 28 -23.61 -0.74 -6.42
C ASN A 28 -24.53 -1.20 -7.56
N ALA A 29 -25.34 -2.22 -7.32
CA ALA A 29 -26.29 -2.72 -8.33
C ALA A 29 -27.38 -1.68 -8.69
N ASP A 30 -27.58 -0.65 -7.87
CA ASP A 30 -28.56 0.42 -8.11
C ASP A 30 -27.98 1.56 -8.99
N ASP A 31 -26.69 1.52 -9.32
CA ASP A 31 -25.97 2.54 -10.12
C ASP A 31 -24.88 1.88 -10.98
N ASP A 32 -25.32 1.15 -12.02
CA ASP A 32 -24.48 0.57 -13.08
C ASP A 32 -23.30 -0.29 -12.60
N ASN A 33 -23.42 -0.90 -11.41
CA ASN A 33 -22.36 -1.67 -10.75
C ASN A 33 -21.08 -0.87 -10.53
N ILE A 34 -21.19 0.45 -10.31
CA ILE A 34 -20.06 1.27 -9.88
C ILE A 34 -19.74 0.92 -8.42
N ALA A 35 -18.47 0.68 -8.12
CA ALA A 35 -18.05 0.29 -6.77
C ALA A 35 -18.27 1.41 -5.74
N PHE A 36 -18.75 1.03 -4.55
CA PHE A 36 -18.88 1.95 -3.44
C PHE A 36 -17.50 2.46 -2.98
N PHE A 37 -17.46 3.72 -2.53
CA PHE A 37 -16.25 4.31 -1.96
C PHE A 37 -16.21 4.11 -0.44
N SER A 38 -17.23 4.61 0.25
CA SER A 38 -17.31 4.58 1.70
C SER A 38 -17.82 3.24 2.19
N SER A 39 -17.22 2.76 3.27
CA SER A 39 -17.64 1.57 3.99
C SER A 39 -17.70 1.90 5.47
N LEU A 40 -18.89 1.78 6.06
CA LEU A 40 -19.14 2.13 7.45
C LEU A 40 -19.73 0.92 8.17
N ILE A 41 -19.16 0.58 9.33
CA ILE A 41 -19.64 -0.48 10.22
C ILE A 41 -20.28 0.12 11.47
N ARG A 42 -19.74 1.22 11.97
CA ARG A 42 -20.31 1.98 13.10
C ARG A 42 -20.27 3.46 12.79
N PRO A 43 -21.26 4.28 13.20
CA PRO A 43 -22.46 3.89 13.96
C PRO A 43 -23.57 3.27 13.10
N GLU A 44 -23.52 3.42 11.77
CA GLU A 44 -24.52 2.87 10.85
C GLU A 44 -23.82 1.97 9.83
N THR A 45 -24.14 0.67 9.84
CA THR A 45 -23.60 -0.29 8.88
C THR A 45 -24.12 0.03 7.48
N ARG A 46 -23.26 0.46 6.54
CA ARG A 46 -23.61 0.72 5.13
C ARG A 46 -22.40 0.87 4.22
N LEU A 47 -22.62 0.63 2.93
CA LEU A 47 -21.77 1.06 1.83
C LEU A 47 -22.38 2.30 1.17
N ALA A 48 -21.56 3.23 0.70
CA ALA A 48 -22.04 4.45 0.06
C ALA A 48 -21.06 5.02 -0.98
N SER A 49 -21.63 5.68 -1.98
CA SER A 49 -20.87 6.46 -2.96
C SER A 49 -20.39 7.79 -2.37
N ASN A 50 -19.41 8.39 -3.02
CA ASN A 50 -18.89 9.73 -2.74
C ASN A 50 -18.78 10.49 -4.07
N ASP A 51 -19.39 11.68 -4.14
CA ASP A 51 -19.48 12.53 -5.33
C ASP A 51 -18.14 13.09 -5.83
N SER A 52 -17.09 12.89 -5.04
CA SER A 52 -15.74 13.42 -5.26
C SER A 52 -14.71 12.30 -5.43
N CYS A 53 -15.07 11.02 -5.18
CA CYS A 53 -14.12 9.90 -5.23
C CYS A 53 -14.65 8.63 -5.91
N THR A 54 -15.95 8.38 -6.01
CA THR A 54 -16.44 7.05 -6.42
C THR A 54 -15.95 6.59 -7.78
N GLU A 55 -16.22 7.33 -8.87
CA GLU A 55 -15.81 6.89 -10.21
C GLU A 55 -14.34 7.15 -10.50
N ALA A 56 -13.81 8.27 -10.01
CA ALA A 56 -12.45 8.72 -10.32
C ALA A 56 -11.37 8.05 -9.46
N HIS A 57 -11.73 7.51 -8.29
CA HIS A 57 -10.76 7.01 -7.31
C HIS A 57 -10.78 5.48 -7.21
N ILE A 58 -11.95 4.87 -6.99
CA ILE A 58 -12.07 3.46 -6.64
C ILE A 58 -11.60 2.53 -7.77
N PRO A 59 -12.03 2.72 -9.04
CA PRO A 59 -11.63 1.82 -10.11
C PRO A 59 -10.11 1.72 -10.27
N GLY A 60 -9.41 2.83 -10.10
CA GLY A 60 -7.95 2.85 -10.17
C GLY A 60 -7.27 2.05 -9.07
N ARG A 61 -7.72 2.21 -7.82
CA ARG A 61 -7.20 1.42 -6.70
C ARG A 61 -7.51 -0.06 -6.85
N HIS A 62 -8.72 -0.38 -7.29
CA HIS A 62 -9.15 -1.77 -7.41
C HIS A 62 -8.52 -2.47 -8.62
N LEU A 63 -8.49 -1.87 -9.80
CA LEU A 63 -7.84 -2.46 -10.98
C LEU A 63 -6.36 -2.71 -10.71
N ASN A 64 -5.66 -1.75 -10.10
CA ASN A 64 -4.26 -1.93 -9.75
C ASN A 64 -4.07 -3.08 -8.74
N GLY A 65 -4.84 -3.11 -7.65
CA GLY A 65 -4.76 -4.20 -6.67
C GLY A 65 -5.10 -5.58 -7.25
N LEU A 66 -6.20 -5.68 -8.00
CA LEU A 66 -6.69 -6.93 -8.59
C LEU A 66 -5.71 -7.51 -9.62
N LEU A 67 -5.24 -6.67 -10.55
CA LEU A 67 -4.40 -7.13 -11.67
C LEU A 67 -2.96 -7.41 -11.24
N GLU A 68 -2.43 -6.67 -10.27
CA GLU A 68 -1.14 -7.01 -9.65
C GLU A 68 -1.23 -8.32 -8.86
N ALA A 69 -2.35 -8.56 -8.15
CA ALA A 69 -2.55 -9.81 -7.41
C ALA A 69 -2.72 -11.04 -8.33
N GLU A 70 -3.38 -10.87 -9.48
CA GLU A 70 -3.43 -11.88 -10.53
C GLU A 70 -2.02 -12.21 -11.05
N ASP A 71 -1.21 -11.20 -11.36
CA ASP A 71 0.15 -11.38 -11.88
C ASP A 71 1.10 -12.02 -10.86
N VAL A 72 1.08 -11.55 -9.61
CA VAL A 72 2.02 -11.97 -8.56
C VAL A 72 1.65 -13.33 -7.96
N PHE A 73 0.37 -13.55 -7.67
CA PHE A 73 -0.08 -14.71 -6.89
C PHE A 73 -0.85 -15.75 -7.72
N GLY A 74 -1.11 -15.48 -9.00
CA GLY A 74 -1.96 -16.31 -9.84
C GLY A 74 -3.40 -16.37 -9.35
N ILE A 75 -3.89 -15.31 -8.67
CA ILE A 75 -5.25 -15.24 -8.17
C ILE A 75 -6.18 -15.00 -9.36
N VAL A 76 -7.20 -15.85 -9.50
CA VAL A 76 -8.20 -15.70 -10.57
C VAL A 76 -9.19 -14.62 -10.18
N VAL A 77 -9.18 -13.51 -10.90
CA VAL A 77 -10.15 -12.43 -10.74
C VAL A 77 -11.31 -12.62 -11.73
N ASP A 78 -12.52 -12.38 -11.26
CA ASP A 78 -13.73 -12.48 -12.08
C ASP A 78 -13.78 -11.40 -13.17
N ASP A 79 -14.02 -11.81 -14.42
CA ASP A 79 -14.05 -10.93 -15.59
C ASP A 79 -15.17 -9.88 -15.51
N ALA A 80 -16.32 -10.22 -14.91
CA ALA A 80 -17.42 -9.26 -14.77
C ALA A 80 -17.02 -8.11 -13.83
N SER A 81 -16.37 -8.45 -12.71
CA SER A 81 -15.83 -7.49 -11.74
C SER A 81 -14.78 -6.56 -12.38
N LEU A 82 -13.86 -7.11 -13.17
CA LEU A 82 -12.90 -6.31 -13.94
C LEU A 82 -13.61 -5.40 -14.95
N GLY A 83 -14.64 -5.93 -15.63
CA GLY A 83 -15.47 -5.18 -16.56
C GLY A 83 -16.17 -3.98 -15.90
N TYR A 84 -16.71 -4.15 -14.69
CA TYR A 84 -17.36 -3.06 -13.94
C TYR A 84 -16.37 -1.98 -13.52
N HIS A 85 -15.20 -2.35 -13.00
CA HIS A 85 -14.17 -1.37 -12.67
C HIS A 85 -13.65 -0.65 -13.91
N ARG A 86 -13.39 -1.37 -15.00
CA ARG A 86 -13.01 -0.75 -16.29
C ARG A 86 -14.08 0.23 -16.75
N HIS A 87 -15.35 -0.17 -16.70
CA HIS A 87 -16.46 0.69 -17.11
C HIS A 87 -16.49 2.01 -16.31
N ALA A 88 -16.39 1.93 -14.98
CA ALA A 88 -16.34 3.09 -14.11
C ALA A 88 -15.10 3.97 -14.38
N ALA A 89 -13.94 3.37 -14.63
CA ALA A 89 -12.73 4.10 -14.99
C ALA A 89 -12.91 4.88 -16.30
N MET A 90 -13.43 4.25 -17.36
CA MET A 90 -13.67 4.94 -18.64
C MET A 90 -14.72 6.03 -18.52
N LEU A 91 -15.77 5.79 -17.73
CA LEU A 91 -16.79 6.79 -17.42
C LEU A 91 -16.16 8.04 -16.78
N SER A 92 -15.19 7.87 -15.87
CA SER A 92 -14.52 8.98 -15.21
C SER A 92 -13.75 9.89 -16.18
N PHE A 93 -13.24 9.36 -17.30
CA PHE A 93 -12.51 10.12 -18.32
C PHE A 93 -13.39 10.63 -19.46
N GLY A 94 -14.70 10.33 -19.43
CA GLY A 94 -15.65 10.63 -20.50
C GLY A 94 -16.25 12.04 -20.48
N GLY A 95 -15.83 12.91 -19.56
CA GLY A 95 -16.38 14.25 -19.40
C GLY A 95 -15.88 15.29 -20.41
N PRO A 96 -16.14 16.60 -20.16
CA PRO A 96 -15.84 17.70 -21.11
C PRO A 96 -14.36 17.89 -21.47
N ALA A 97 -13.45 17.35 -20.66
CA ALA A 97 -12.04 17.21 -20.94
C ALA A 97 -11.60 15.82 -20.50
N VAL A 98 -10.49 15.31 -21.04
CA VAL A 98 -9.96 13.99 -20.67
C VAL A 98 -9.24 14.13 -19.32
N LEU A 99 -10.00 14.27 -18.24
CA LEU A 99 -9.58 14.31 -16.84
C LEU A 99 -10.38 13.28 -16.05
N CYS A 100 -9.80 12.75 -14.98
CA CYS A 100 -10.48 11.78 -14.13
C CYS A 100 -11.50 12.50 -13.23
N MET A 101 -12.78 12.38 -13.57
CA MET A 101 -13.89 13.12 -12.98
C MET A 101 -14.96 12.20 -12.41
N ASN A 102 -15.75 12.73 -11.47
CA ASN A 102 -16.90 12.05 -10.90
C ASN A 102 -18.19 12.65 -11.44
N ARG A 103 -19.27 11.87 -11.35
CA ARG A 103 -20.61 12.39 -11.60
C ARG A 103 -21.11 13.11 -10.35
N PRO A 104 -21.82 14.25 -10.49
CA PRO A 104 -22.46 14.91 -9.35
C PRO A 104 -23.60 14.07 -8.75
N GLU A 105 -24.25 13.25 -9.58
CA GLU A 105 -25.30 12.31 -9.19
C GLU A 105 -25.39 11.15 -10.20
N PRO A 106 -25.95 9.99 -9.82
CA PRO A 106 -26.16 8.86 -10.72
C PRO A 106 -26.87 9.25 -12.02
N GLY A 107 -26.35 8.76 -13.15
CA GLY A 107 -26.90 9.02 -14.49
C GLY A 107 -26.53 10.38 -15.10
N ALA A 108 -25.85 11.27 -14.38
CA ALA A 108 -25.35 12.53 -14.91
C ALA A 108 -24.02 12.37 -15.69
N GLU A 109 -23.58 13.42 -16.38
CA GLU A 109 -22.24 13.46 -16.99
C GLU A 109 -21.15 13.72 -15.92
N ALA A 110 -19.98 13.09 -16.10
CA ALA A 110 -18.84 13.29 -15.21
C ALA A 110 -18.25 14.71 -15.39
N THR A 111 -18.44 15.56 -14.38
CA THR A 111 -18.08 16.99 -14.41
C THR A 111 -17.36 17.46 -13.15
N ASN A 112 -17.38 16.68 -12.07
CA ASN A 112 -16.69 17.01 -10.83
C ASN A 112 -15.22 16.58 -10.92
N PHE A 113 -14.32 17.55 -11.04
CA PHE A 113 -12.89 17.30 -11.10
C PHE A 113 -12.22 17.62 -9.77
N CYS A 114 -11.72 16.58 -9.10
CA CYS A 114 -10.83 16.72 -7.96
C CYS A 114 -9.41 16.26 -8.34
N PRO A 115 -8.41 17.16 -8.35
CA PRO A 115 -7.02 16.81 -8.65
C PRO A 115 -6.42 15.71 -7.75
N HIS A 116 -7.02 15.47 -6.58
CA HIS A 116 -6.66 14.36 -5.70
C HIS A 116 -6.71 13.01 -6.42
N ASN A 117 -7.69 12.82 -7.31
CA ASN A 117 -7.94 11.55 -8.01
C ASN A 117 -7.05 11.30 -9.22
N CYS A 118 -6.19 12.26 -9.61
CA CYS A 118 -5.30 12.09 -10.74
C CYS A 118 -4.41 10.85 -10.57
N ARG A 119 -3.93 10.59 -9.34
CA ARG A 119 -3.12 9.40 -9.04
C ARG A 119 -3.89 8.12 -9.36
N GLU A 120 -5.11 8.02 -8.88
CA GLU A 120 -5.95 6.84 -8.99
C GLU A 120 -6.41 6.61 -10.42
N GLY A 121 -6.78 7.67 -11.14
CA GLY A 121 -7.01 7.61 -12.58
C GLY A 121 -5.81 7.01 -13.34
N PHE A 122 -4.58 7.42 -13.03
CA PHE A 122 -3.40 6.83 -13.65
C PHE A 122 -3.13 5.38 -13.24
N HIS A 123 -3.45 4.98 -12.01
CA HIS A 123 -3.40 3.57 -11.61
C HIS A 123 -4.36 2.71 -12.43
N ALA A 124 -5.57 3.21 -12.73
CA ALA A 124 -6.52 2.50 -13.59
C ALA A 124 -5.95 2.26 -14.99
N LEU A 125 -5.42 3.33 -15.61
CA LEU A 125 -4.86 3.27 -16.95
C LEU A 125 -3.61 2.37 -16.98
N TYR A 126 -2.74 2.46 -15.98
CA TYR A 126 -1.55 1.62 -15.86
C TYR A 126 -1.93 0.14 -15.83
N ALA A 127 -2.84 -0.24 -14.94
CA ALA A 127 -3.19 -1.63 -14.73
C ALA A 127 -3.84 -2.23 -15.98
N LEU A 128 -4.75 -1.49 -16.63
CA LEU A 128 -5.39 -1.91 -17.88
C LEU A 128 -4.41 -2.04 -19.04
N ILE A 129 -3.48 -1.10 -19.20
CA ILE A 129 -2.48 -1.16 -20.27
C ILE A 129 -1.53 -2.33 -20.05
N LEU A 130 -0.98 -2.46 -18.84
CA LEU A 130 0.04 -3.47 -18.56
C LEU A 130 -0.51 -4.90 -18.63
N HIS A 131 -1.67 -5.14 -17.99
CA HIS A 131 -2.17 -6.51 -17.79
C HIS A 131 -3.25 -6.93 -18.77
N ARG A 132 -3.82 -5.99 -19.54
CA ARG A 132 -4.93 -6.26 -20.48
C ARG A 132 -4.70 -5.73 -21.89
N ASP A 133 -3.57 -5.07 -22.16
CA ASP A 133 -3.24 -4.48 -23.48
C ASP A 133 -4.37 -3.56 -23.99
N ASP A 134 -4.91 -2.73 -23.09
CA ASP A 134 -6.09 -1.92 -23.36
C ASP A 134 -5.77 -0.66 -24.20
N ASP A 135 -6.07 -0.72 -25.49
CA ASP A 135 -5.85 0.38 -26.44
C ASP A 135 -6.62 1.66 -26.10
N GLU A 136 -7.83 1.55 -25.57
CA GLU A 136 -8.63 2.72 -25.18
C GLU A 136 -8.00 3.43 -23.98
N ALA A 137 -7.57 2.65 -22.97
CA ALA A 137 -6.86 3.17 -21.81
C ALA A 137 -5.55 3.87 -22.24
N LYS A 138 -4.80 3.29 -23.19
CA LYS A 138 -3.60 3.91 -23.74
C LYS A 138 -3.88 5.26 -24.41
N GLN A 139 -4.92 5.35 -25.24
CA GLN A 139 -5.29 6.62 -25.87
C GLN A 139 -5.78 7.66 -24.87
N ILE A 140 -6.52 7.23 -23.84
CA ILE A 140 -6.95 8.11 -22.74
C ILE A 140 -5.74 8.63 -21.97
N MET A 141 -4.76 7.78 -21.66
CA MET A 141 -3.52 8.17 -20.99
C MET A 141 -2.81 9.31 -21.74
N GLU A 142 -2.57 9.14 -23.04
CA GLU A 142 -1.88 10.15 -23.85
C GLU A 142 -2.63 11.48 -23.86
N ARG A 143 -3.95 11.44 -24.08
CA ARG A 143 -4.80 12.65 -24.08
C ARG A 143 -4.91 13.28 -22.70
N ASN A 144 -4.97 12.50 -21.64
CA ASN A 144 -5.06 13.00 -20.27
C ASN A 144 -3.79 13.75 -19.89
N ILE A 145 -2.61 13.16 -20.13
CA ILE A 145 -1.31 13.82 -19.87
C ILE A 145 -1.20 15.12 -20.67
N ALA A 146 -1.57 15.11 -21.95
CA ALA A 146 -1.59 16.33 -22.77
C ALA A 146 -2.56 17.40 -22.21
N THR A 147 -3.72 16.98 -21.71
CA THR A 147 -4.70 17.87 -21.07
C THR A 147 -4.16 18.48 -19.78
N ILE A 148 -3.40 17.71 -18.97
CA ILE A 148 -2.74 18.24 -17.77
C ILE A 148 -1.71 19.30 -18.14
N PHE A 149 -0.84 19.04 -19.13
CA PHE A 149 0.13 20.05 -19.59
C PHE A 149 -0.52 21.33 -20.11
N ASP A 150 -1.72 21.23 -20.68
CA ASP A 150 -2.46 22.36 -21.24
C ASP A 150 -3.25 23.17 -20.18
N LEU A 151 -3.62 22.54 -19.06
CA LEU A 151 -4.47 23.13 -18.02
C LEU A 151 -3.77 23.37 -16.69
N TRP A 152 -2.54 22.89 -16.50
CA TRP A 152 -1.81 23.00 -15.24
C TRP A 152 -0.36 23.47 -15.45
N THR A 153 0.11 24.36 -14.58
CA THR A 153 1.53 24.76 -14.52
C THR A 153 2.09 24.69 -13.08
N PRO A 154 3.42 24.54 -12.91
CA PRO A 154 4.03 24.51 -11.57
C PRO A 154 3.81 25.78 -10.73
N GLU A 155 3.70 26.93 -11.39
CA GLU A 155 3.52 28.25 -10.78
C GLU A 155 2.05 28.55 -10.47
N ASP A 156 1.18 28.44 -11.46
CA ASP A 156 -0.22 28.87 -11.36
C ASP A 156 -1.19 27.72 -10.99
N ARG A 157 -0.70 26.47 -10.96
CA ARG A 157 -1.51 25.26 -10.80
C ARG A 157 -2.57 25.18 -11.90
N TRP A 158 -3.79 24.74 -11.58
CA TRP A 158 -4.88 24.55 -12.55
C TRP A 158 -5.48 25.88 -13.02
N ASP A 159 -5.70 26.03 -14.34
CA ASP A 159 -6.48 27.13 -14.91
C ASP A 159 -7.98 26.93 -14.63
N GLU A 160 -8.40 27.30 -13.41
CA GLU A 160 -9.79 27.18 -12.96
C GLU A 160 -10.78 27.97 -13.83
N ALA A 161 -10.34 29.09 -14.41
CA ALA A 161 -11.20 29.89 -15.29
C ALA A 161 -11.49 29.15 -16.60
N ARG A 162 -10.51 28.43 -17.14
CA ARG A 162 -10.67 27.58 -18.32
C ARG A 162 -11.44 26.30 -18.00
N LEU A 163 -11.17 25.65 -16.88
CA LEU A 163 -11.97 24.50 -16.40
C LEU A 163 -13.46 24.86 -16.31
N LYS A 164 -13.78 26.01 -15.69
CA LYS A 164 -15.16 26.50 -15.60
C LYS A 164 -15.79 26.76 -16.97
N LYS A 165 -15.05 27.29 -17.93
CA LYS A 165 -15.54 27.51 -19.31
C LYS A 165 -15.82 26.20 -20.06
N LEU A 166 -15.13 25.11 -19.69
CA LEU A 166 -15.38 23.76 -20.20
C LEU A 166 -16.58 23.08 -19.50
N GLY A 167 -17.22 23.72 -18.53
CA GLY A 167 -18.32 23.13 -17.75
C GLY A 167 -17.85 22.18 -16.64
N ILE A 168 -16.57 22.24 -16.26
CA ILE A 168 -15.99 21.40 -15.21
C ILE A 168 -16.15 22.10 -13.85
N THR A 169 -16.67 21.36 -12.88
CA THR A 169 -16.73 21.77 -11.47
C THR A 169 -15.42 21.39 -10.79
N PHE A 170 -14.57 22.39 -10.54
CA PHE A 170 -13.30 22.17 -9.86
C PHE A 170 -13.51 22.03 -8.34
N GLN A 171 -13.00 20.93 -7.78
CA GLN A 171 -13.03 20.60 -6.35
C GLN A 171 -11.59 20.67 -5.80
N PRO A 172 -11.20 21.78 -5.16
CA PRO A 172 -9.82 21.96 -4.70
C PRO A 172 -9.43 20.97 -3.60
N SER A 173 -8.16 20.55 -3.60
CA SER A 173 -7.53 19.72 -2.55
C SER A 173 -6.60 20.54 -1.65
N GLU A 174 -6.08 19.94 -0.59
CA GLU A 174 -5.14 20.52 0.40
C GLU A 174 -3.73 20.77 -0.17
N GLY A 175 -3.63 21.59 -1.23
CA GLY A 175 -2.35 21.95 -1.84
C GLY A 175 -1.78 20.88 -2.77
N PHE A 176 -0.56 21.14 -3.26
CA PHE A 176 0.12 20.33 -4.30
C PHE A 176 0.41 18.90 -3.87
N ILE A 177 0.84 18.69 -2.62
CA ILE A 177 1.15 17.36 -2.09
C ILE A 177 -0.10 16.49 -1.98
N ALA A 178 -1.25 17.07 -1.61
CA ALA A 178 -2.53 16.36 -1.55
C ALA A 178 -3.26 16.23 -2.89
N SER A 179 -2.61 16.59 -4.00
CA SER A 179 -3.20 16.46 -5.33
C SER A 179 -2.20 16.02 -6.38
N GLU A 180 -1.61 16.92 -7.16
CA GLU A 180 -0.92 16.54 -8.40
C GLU A 180 0.34 15.71 -8.12
N ALA A 181 1.06 16.01 -7.04
CA ALA A 181 2.28 15.29 -6.67
C ALA A 181 2.02 13.78 -6.46
N ARG A 182 0.81 13.41 -6.04
CA ARG A 182 0.41 12.01 -5.82
C ARG A 182 0.55 11.17 -7.10
N ALA A 183 0.48 11.80 -8.27
CA ALA A 183 0.58 11.13 -9.57
C ALA A 183 2.02 10.73 -9.97
N ILE A 184 3.07 11.16 -9.25
CA ILE A 184 4.47 10.85 -9.61
C ILE A 184 4.68 9.34 -9.78
N GLY A 185 4.26 8.53 -8.79
CA GLY A 185 4.40 7.07 -8.82
C GLY A 185 3.74 6.41 -10.04
N PRO A 186 2.41 6.53 -10.24
CA PRO A 186 1.75 5.89 -11.36
C PRO A 186 2.18 6.44 -12.73
N LEU A 187 2.62 7.69 -12.84
CA LEU A 187 3.21 8.20 -14.09
C LEU A 187 4.52 7.49 -14.44
N VAL A 188 5.36 7.17 -13.44
CA VAL A 188 6.56 6.32 -13.65
C VAL A 188 6.13 4.93 -14.09
N LYS A 189 5.14 4.31 -13.43
CA LYS A 189 4.61 3.00 -13.82
C LYS A 189 4.09 2.98 -15.27
N LEU A 190 3.34 4.01 -15.68
CA LEU A 190 2.87 4.19 -17.06
C LEU A 190 4.02 4.30 -18.06
N HIS A 191 5.03 5.11 -17.76
CA HIS A 191 6.20 5.24 -18.62
C HIS A 191 6.94 3.90 -18.76
N ARG A 192 7.10 3.15 -17.66
CA ARG A 192 7.72 1.81 -17.67
C ARG A 192 6.95 0.84 -18.56
N ALA A 193 5.62 0.84 -18.47
CA ALA A 193 4.77 -0.07 -19.23
C ALA A 193 4.69 0.28 -20.74
N THR A 194 4.77 1.56 -21.09
CA THR A 194 4.46 2.03 -22.46
C THR A 194 5.63 2.62 -23.24
N GLY A 195 6.68 3.06 -22.54
CA GLY A 195 7.73 3.92 -23.09
C GLY A 195 7.25 5.34 -23.45
N TYR A 196 6.03 5.74 -23.09
CA TYR A 196 5.48 7.05 -23.44
C TYR A 196 6.24 8.16 -22.69
N ALA A 197 7.08 8.91 -23.42
CA ALA A 197 7.98 9.90 -22.83
C ALA A 197 7.27 11.02 -22.04
N PRO A 198 6.11 11.57 -22.48
CA PRO A 198 5.42 12.63 -21.73
C PRO A 198 4.96 12.21 -20.32
N ALA A 199 4.76 10.92 -20.06
CA ALA A 199 4.45 10.45 -18.70
C ALA A 199 5.63 10.69 -17.74
N LEU A 200 6.85 10.35 -18.17
CA LEU A 200 8.06 10.61 -17.39
C LEU A 200 8.36 12.12 -17.29
N GLU A 201 8.08 12.88 -18.34
CA GLU A 201 8.21 14.34 -18.33
C GLU A 201 7.32 14.96 -17.26
N LEU A 202 6.03 14.60 -17.22
CA LEU A 202 5.10 15.11 -16.22
C LEU A 202 5.50 14.69 -14.79
N ALA A 203 5.91 13.43 -14.59
CA ALA A 203 6.43 12.97 -13.31
C ALA A 203 7.67 13.79 -12.86
N THR A 204 8.54 14.14 -13.81
CA THR A 204 9.73 14.95 -13.55
C THR A 204 9.36 16.38 -13.14
N VAL A 205 8.39 17.00 -13.82
CA VAL A 205 7.88 18.34 -13.46
C VAL A 205 7.32 18.35 -12.03
N PHE A 206 6.51 17.35 -11.68
CA PHE A 206 5.98 17.23 -10.33
C PHE A 206 7.07 16.97 -9.29
N LYS A 207 8.05 16.10 -9.61
CA LYS A 207 9.22 15.84 -8.75
C LYS A 207 10.01 17.12 -8.48
N GLU A 208 10.32 17.93 -9.50
CA GLU A 208 11.10 19.16 -9.32
C GLU A 208 10.43 20.12 -8.33
N LYS A 209 9.11 20.31 -8.46
CA LYS A 209 8.34 21.09 -7.48
C LYS A 209 8.36 20.45 -6.09
N ALA A 210 8.15 19.14 -6.00
CA ALA A 210 8.13 18.39 -4.74
C ALA A 210 9.43 18.56 -3.94
N ILE A 211 10.59 18.40 -4.56
CA ILE A 211 11.90 18.44 -3.87
C ILE A 211 12.42 19.86 -3.63
N LYS A 212 11.92 20.85 -4.38
CA LYS A 212 12.29 22.26 -4.22
C LYS A 212 11.54 22.91 -3.06
N GLU A 213 10.28 22.55 -2.87
CA GLU A 213 9.39 23.26 -1.95
C GLU A 213 9.01 22.44 -0.70
N PHE A 214 8.97 21.10 -0.78
CA PHE A 214 8.35 20.27 0.26
C PHE A 214 9.32 19.25 0.89
N TYR A 215 9.91 18.39 0.06
CA TYR A 215 10.91 17.40 0.47
C TYR A 215 12.30 18.02 0.46
N LEU A 216 12.57 18.89 1.43
CA LEU A 216 13.84 19.60 1.52
C LEU A 216 14.99 18.67 1.93
N ALA A 217 16.22 19.14 1.74
CA ALA A 217 17.44 18.36 1.97
C ALA A 217 17.64 17.90 3.43
N ASP A 218 17.01 18.57 4.40
CA ASP A 218 17.10 18.23 5.83
C ASP A 218 16.21 17.03 6.20
N GLY A 219 15.27 16.66 5.32
CA GLY A 219 14.29 15.59 5.49
C GLY A 219 13.23 15.87 6.56
N SER A 220 13.03 17.13 6.96
CA SER A 220 12.00 17.47 7.95
C SER A 220 10.59 17.33 7.36
N TYR A 221 9.60 17.04 8.21
CA TYR A 221 8.19 17.28 7.89
C TYR A 221 7.74 18.57 8.56
N ASP A 222 6.89 19.34 7.88
CA ASP A 222 6.22 20.51 8.42
C ASP A 222 4.86 20.67 7.75
N ALA A 223 3.77 20.60 8.51
CA ALA A 223 2.42 20.63 7.97
C ALA A 223 2.11 21.94 7.22
N GLY A 224 2.70 23.07 7.65
CA GLY A 224 2.52 24.36 7.00
C GLY A 224 3.15 24.39 5.60
N ARG A 225 4.40 23.92 5.49
CA ARG A 225 5.13 23.79 4.23
C ARG A 225 4.46 22.81 3.30
N PHE A 226 4.04 21.64 3.80
CA PHE A 226 3.38 20.60 3.01
C PHE A 226 1.98 21.00 2.55
N GLY A 227 1.32 21.93 3.25
CA GLY A 227 -0.03 22.39 2.92
C GLY A 227 -1.12 21.37 3.24
N THR A 228 -0.76 20.23 3.84
CA THR A 228 -1.66 19.13 4.21
C THR A 228 -1.15 18.42 5.46
N ARG A 229 -2.09 17.90 6.26
CA ARG A 229 -1.82 16.95 7.33
C ARG A 229 -2.17 15.51 6.96
N HIS A 230 -2.80 15.31 5.81
CA HIS A 230 -3.20 13.99 5.33
C HIS A 230 -1.96 13.14 5.03
N ALA A 231 -1.66 12.17 5.90
CA ALA A 231 -0.40 11.46 5.87
C ALA A 231 -0.26 10.58 4.61
N HIS A 232 -1.34 9.96 4.13
CA HIS A 232 -1.34 9.21 2.86
C HIS A 232 -0.82 10.06 1.69
N SER A 233 -1.23 11.34 1.61
CA SER A 233 -0.74 12.25 0.56
C SER A 233 0.76 12.51 0.66
N VAL A 234 1.33 12.47 1.87
CA VAL A 234 2.77 12.60 2.08
C VAL A 234 3.46 11.28 1.72
N THR A 235 3.01 10.16 2.28
CA THR A 235 3.65 8.85 2.07
C THR A 235 3.61 8.41 0.61
N CYS A 236 2.51 8.62 -0.12
CA CYS A 236 2.42 8.20 -1.52
C CYS A 236 3.30 9.05 -2.46
N VAL A 237 3.55 10.31 -2.11
CA VAL A 237 4.51 11.15 -2.85
C VAL A 237 5.94 10.71 -2.54
N MET A 238 6.24 10.38 -1.27
CA MET A 238 7.53 9.81 -0.89
C MET A 238 7.82 8.50 -1.65
N SER A 239 6.86 7.56 -1.71
CA SER A 239 7.01 6.31 -2.45
C SER A 239 7.13 6.54 -3.96
N GLY A 240 6.35 7.48 -4.52
CA GLY A 240 6.47 7.89 -5.92
C GLY A 240 7.84 8.48 -6.27
N LEU A 241 8.43 9.31 -5.38
CA LEU A 241 9.78 9.84 -5.54
C LEU A 241 10.84 8.72 -5.44
N ALA A 242 10.63 7.74 -4.55
CA ALA A 242 11.51 6.56 -4.44
C ALA A 242 11.51 5.75 -5.74
N LEU A 243 10.32 5.46 -6.28
CA LEU A 243 10.13 4.72 -7.52
C LEU A 243 10.75 5.45 -8.72
N LEU A 244 10.55 6.77 -8.79
CA LEU A 244 11.20 7.59 -9.82
C LEU A 244 12.73 7.51 -9.71
N ALA A 245 13.27 7.62 -8.51
CA ALA A 245 14.71 7.57 -8.27
C ALA A 245 15.32 6.22 -8.67
N GLU A 246 14.65 5.11 -8.31
CA GLU A 246 15.06 3.77 -8.72
C GLU A 246 15.03 3.64 -10.25
N TRP A 247 13.92 4.00 -10.88
CA TRP A 247 13.74 3.89 -12.32
C TRP A 247 14.79 4.68 -13.11
N THR A 248 15.12 5.89 -12.67
CA THR A 248 16.09 6.77 -13.36
C THR A 248 17.52 6.62 -12.84
N ASN A 249 17.79 5.71 -11.90
CA ASN A 249 19.07 5.57 -11.20
C ASN A 249 19.57 6.89 -10.57
N ASP A 250 18.66 7.70 -10.02
CA ASP A 250 18.95 9.00 -9.41
C ASP A 250 19.30 8.83 -7.91
N ALA A 251 20.57 8.50 -7.65
CA ALA A 251 21.08 8.33 -6.29
C ALA A 251 20.91 9.57 -5.39
N PRO A 252 21.12 10.83 -5.87
CA PRO A 252 20.78 12.03 -5.09
C PRO A 252 19.32 12.12 -4.66
N LEU A 253 18.36 11.82 -5.56
CA LEU A 253 16.93 11.80 -5.22
C LEU A 253 16.62 10.70 -4.20
N LEU A 254 17.15 9.50 -4.40
CA LEU A 254 16.95 8.41 -3.45
C LEU A 254 17.53 8.74 -2.07
N GLY A 255 18.70 9.40 -2.02
CA GLY A 255 19.28 9.89 -0.78
C GLY A 255 18.38 10.92 -0.06
N ARG A 256 17.65 11.74 -0.81
CA ARG A 256 16.67 12.69 -0.26
C ARG A 256 15.44 11.98 0.31
N VAL A 257 14.89 11.01 -0.42
CA VAL A 257 13.80 10.14 0.06
C VAL A 257 14.21 9.45 1.35
N LYS A 258 15.39 8.84 1.37
CA LYS A 258 15.94 8.18 2.57
C LYS A 258 16.07 9.13 3.75
N THR A 259 16.52 10.37 3.52
CA THR A 259 16.66 11.37 4.59
C THR A 259 15.30 11.74 5.19
N PHE A 260 14.25 11.86 4.37
CA PHE A 260 12.88 12.07 4.85
C PHE A 260 12.33 10.85 5.59
N TYR A 261 12.55 9.64 5.05
CA TYR A 261 12.16 8.37 5.68
C TYR A 261 12.76 8.21 7.08
N ASP A 262 14.05 8.55 7.24
CA ASP A 262 14.76 8.44 8.51
C ASP A 262 14.43 9.55 9.51
N ARG A 263 13.69 10.60 9.10
CA ARG A 263 13.45 11.80 9.92
C ARG A 263 12.00 12.26 9.91
N GLY A 264 11.57 12.98 8.88
CA GLY A 264 10.25 13.61 8.81
C GLY A 264 9.10 12.60 8.85
N LEU A 265 9.29 11.40 8.31
CA LEU A 265 8.28 10.34 8.37
C LEU A 265 7.94 9.94 9.82
N TRP A 266 8.87 10.08 10.76
CA TRP A 266 8.63 9.75 12.17
C TRP A 266 7.72 10.74 12.92
N ASP A 267 7.22 11.79 12.25
CA ASP A 267 6.15 12.63 12.78
C ASP A 267 4.74 12.07 12.46
N MET A 268 4.66 10.98 11.70
CA MET A 268 3.40 10.32 11.35
C MET A 268 3.41 8.80 11.52
N ARG A 269 4.56 8.15 11.75
CA ARG A 269 4.66 6.70 11.95
C ARG A 269 5.28 6.25 13.27
N ASP A 270 5.15 4.96 13.54
CA ASP A 270 5.82 4.23 14.61
C ASP A 270 6.71 3.07 14.11
N GLU A 271 7.27 2.35 15.08
CA GLU A 271 8.21 1.24 14.94
C GLU A 271 7.58 -0.01 14.32
N VAL A 272 6.29 -0.27 14.49
CA VAL A 272 5.61 -1.46 13.91
C VAL A 272 5.05 -1.19 12.52
N GLY A 273 5.24 0.03 12.01
CA GLY A 273 4.82 0.42 10.67
C GLY A 273 3.45 1.10 10.63
N TRP A 274 2.82 1.33 11.78
CA TRP A 274 1.58 2.11 11.87
C TRP A 274 1.83 3.57 11.60
N SER A 275 0.86 4.20 10.96
CA SER A 275 0.91 5.60 10.57
C SER A 275 -0.46 6.24 10.74
N ALA A 276 -0.47 7.41 11.40
CA ALA A 276 -1.66 8.22 11.63
C ALA A 276 -2.33 8.64 10.31
N GLU A 277 -3.67 8.70 10.25
CA GLU A 277 -4.39 9.27 9.08
C GLU A 277 -4.00 10.74 8.87
N SER A 278 -3.90 11.48 9.98
CA SER A 278 -3.48 12.88 9.99
C SER A 278 -2.25 13.10 10.86
N ALA A 279 -1.20 13.68 10.27
CA ALA A 279 0.01 14.06 11.00
C ALA A 279 -0.31 15.08 12.11
N GLY A 280 0.19 14.81 13.31
CA GLY A 280 -0.09 15.62 14.50
C GLY A 280 -1.54 15.54 14.99
N GLN A 281 -2.25 14.45 14.70
CA GLN A 281 -3.53 14.15 15.35
C GLN A 281 -3.34 13.98 16.87
N GLU A 282 -4.37 14.34 17.64
CA GLU A 282 -4.34 14.28 19.12
C GLU A 282 -5.55 13.51 19.66
N GLY A 283 -5.33 12.76 20.75
CA GLY A 283 -6.40 12.07 21.47
C GLY A 283 -7.01 10.88 20.72
N THR A 284 -6.30 10.33 19.75
CA THR A 284 -6.64 9.12 19.00
C THR A 284 -5.37 8.43 18.50
N ASP A 285 -5.38 7.09 18.48
CA ASP A 285 -4.36 6.23 17.84
C ASP A 285 -4.87 5.68 16.50
N HIS A 286 -5.81 6.37 15.86
CA HIS A 286 -6.38 5.95 14.59
C HIS A 286 -5.39 6.14 13.43
N GLY A 287 -5.05 5.10 12.67
CA GLY A 287 -4.15 5.17 11.52
C GLY A 287 -4.80 4.73 10.21
N GLU A 288 -4.06 4.78 9.11
CA GLU A 288 -4.55 4.39 7.78
C GLU A 288 -3.58 3.42 7.11
N THR A 289 -4.10 2.26 6.68
CA THR A 289 -3.26 1.19 6.11
C THR A 289 -2.61 1.56 4.77
N ASN A 290 -3.20 2.48 3.99
CA ASN A 290 -2.56 3.01 2.77
C ASN A 290 -1.17 3.61 3.06
N ASN A 291 -1.07 4.36 4.16
CA ASN A 291 0.17 5.01 4.58
C ASN A 291 1.24 3.96 4.82
N SER A 292 0.88 2.90 5.54
CA SER A 292 1.77 1.78 5.83
C SER A 292 2.19 1.03 4.57
N GLY A 293 1.30 0.90 3.58
CA GLY A 293 1.62 0.37 2.25
C GLY A 293 2.66 1.22 1.51
N ASP A 294 2.49 2.54 1.45
CA ASP A 294 3.46 3.44 0.80
C ASP A 294 4.83 3.46 1.53
N ILE A 295 4.82 3.39 2.86
CA ILE A 295 6.03 3.30 3.68
C ILE A 295 6.75 1.98 3.40
N LEU A 296 6.01 0.87 3.32
CA LEU A 296 6.53 -0.44 2.94
C LEU A 296 7.19 -0.41 1.55
N GLU A 297 6.51 0.14 0.55
CA GLU A 297 7.06 0.25 -0.82
C GLU A 297 8.36 1.07 -0.82
N THR A 298 8.42 2.16 -0.06
CA THR A 298 9.64 2.97 0.08
C THR A 298 10.76 2.19 0.76
N ALA A 299 10.46 1.41 1.80
CA ALA A 299 11.41 0.58 2.51
C ALA A 299 12.02 -0.49 1.58
N ILE A 300 11.18 -1.12 0.75
CA ILE A 300 11.58 -2.10 -0.25
C ILE A 300 12.56 -1.48 -1.27
N ILE A 301 12.24 -0.32 -1.82
CA ILE A 301 13.11 0.37 -2.81
C ILE A 301 14.45 0.75 -2.16
N LEU A 302 14.45 1.24 -0.92
CA LEU A 302 15.69 1.54 -0.19
C LEU A 302 16.51 0.26 0.07
N GLY A 303 15.84 -0.84 0.43
CA GLY A 303 16.46 -2.15 0.59
C GLY A 303 17.10 -2.65 -0.70
N HIS A 304 16.38 -2.55 -1.82
CA HIS A 304 16.85 -2.94 -3.15
C HIS A 304 18.06 -2.12 -3.61
N ALA A 305 18.10 -0.83 -3.28
CA ALA A 305 19.23 0.05 -3.55
C ALA A 305 20.47 -0.22 -2.67
N GLY A 306 20.44 -1.24 -1.81
CA GLY A 306 21.58 -1.67 -0.99
C GLY A 306 21.57 -1.18 0.45
N TYR A 307 20.54 -0.46 0.89
CA TYR A 307 20.32 -0.17 2.31
C TYR A 307 19.53 -1.32 2.97
N THR A 308 20.15 -2.48 3.02
CA THR A 308 19.52 -3.80 3.25
C THR A 308 18.71 -3.92 4.55
N ARG A 309 18.98 -3.08 5.56
CA ARG A 309 18.16 -2.97 6.78
C ARG A 309 16.71 -2.56 6.53
N TYR A 310 16.38 -1.87 5.44
CA TYR A 310 14.99 -1.48 5.19
C TYR A 310 14.12 -2.66 4.73
N TYR A 311 14.70 -3.78 4.29
CA TYR A 311 13.94 -5.03 4.16
C TYR A 311 13.47 -5.57 5.52
N GLU A 312 14.23 -5.33 6.59
CA GLU A 312 13.78 -5.67 7.94
C GLU A 312 12.60 -4.79 8.38
N ASP A 313 12.66 -3.48 8.10
CA ASP A 313 11.54 -2.58 8.36
C ASP A 313 10.31 -2.95 7.53
N ALA A 314 10.50 -3.35 6.26
CA ALA A 314 9.44 -3.88 5.40
C ALA A 314 8.76 -5.12 6.02
N GLU A 315 9.54 -6.12 6.47
CA GLU A 315 8.97 -7.28 7.16
C GLU A 315 8.19 -6.89 8.41
N ARG A 316 8.72 -5.94 9.19
CA ARG A 316 8.06 -5.45 10.40
C ARG A 316 6.74 -4.74 10.10
N ILE A 317 6.68 -3.90 9.07
CA ILE A 317 5.43 -3.23 8.66
C ILE A 317 4.37 -4.28 8.24
N ILE A 318 4.78 -5.29 7.48
CA ILE A 318 3.87 -6.35 7.02
C ILE A 318 3.32 -7.16 8.20
N ARG A 319 4.22 -7.65 9.07
CA ARG A 319 3.88 -8.57 10.18
C ARG A 319 3.29 -7.87 11.39
N GLY A 320 3.68 -6.62 11.62
CA GLY A 320 3.28 -5.82 12.77
C GLY A 320 2.00 -5.02 12.54
N HIS A 321 1.64 -4.74 11.29
CA HIS A 321 0.48 -3.90 11.02
C HIS A 321 -0.37 -4.31 9.81
N LEU A 322 0.21 -4.47 8.61
CA LEU A 322 -0.61 -4.68 7.41
C LEU A 322 -1.42 -5.97 7.48
N LEU A 323 -0.77 -7.13 7.68
CA LEU A 323 -1.47 -8.41 7.74
C LEU A 323 -2.41 -8.51 8.96
N PRO A 324 -2.01 -8.09 10.17
CA PRO A 324 -2.88 -8.19 11.34
C PRO A 324 -4.13 -7.31 11.28
N SER A 325 -4.06 -6.19 10.54
CA SER A 325 -5.18 -5.26 10.41
C SER A 325 -6.17 -5.58 9.30
N GLN A 326 -6.01 -6.71 8.61
CA GLN A 326 -7.03 -7.16 7.66
C GLN A 326 -8.27 -7.66 8.41
N LEU A 327 -9.46 -7.26 7.96
CA LEU A 327 -10.71 -7.78 8.49
C LEU A 327 -10.95 -9.21 8.00
N ARG A 328 -10.51 -10.20 8.78
CA ARG A 328 -10.66 -11.64 8.49
C ARG A 328 -11.79 -12.29 9.30
N ASP A 329 -12.18 -11.66 10.40
CA ASP A 329 -13.34 -12.03 11.21
C ASP A 329 -14.35 -10.86 11.19
N ASN A 330 -15.49 -11.07 10.54
CA ASN A 330 -16.58 -10.12 10.45
C ASN A 330 -17.79 -10.50 11.33
N SER A 331 -17.63 -11.46 12.25
CA SER A 331 -18.73 -12.01 13.07
C SER A 331 -19.41 -10.98 13.98
N PHE A 332 -18.74 -9.85 14.25
CA PHE A 332 -19.25 -8.74 15.06
C PHE A 332 -20.07 -7.72 14.25
N ILE A 333 -20.15 -7.86 12.93
CA ILE A 333 -20.83 -6.91 12.03
C ILE A 333 -22.26 -7.37 11.81
N GLU A 334 -23.22 -6.54 12.23
CA GLU A 334 -24.64 -6.76 11.98
C GLU A 334 -25.09 -6.00 10.74
N ASP A 335 -25.79 -6.69 9.83
CA ASP A 335 -26.41 -6.06 8.67
C ASP A 335 -27.54 -5.10 9.08
N PRO A 336 -27.64 -3.92 8.43
CA PRO A 336 -28.65 -2.93 8.77
C PRO A 336 -30.06 -3.35 8.29
N PRO A 337 -31.13 -2.83 8.89
CA PRO A 337 -32.47 -2.94 8.30
C PRO A 337 -32.51 -2.34 6.88
N ASN A 338 -33.08 -3.09 5.93
CA ASN A 338 -33.14 -2.70 4.52
C ASN A 338 -34.55 -2.85 3.91
N PRO A 339 -35.58 -2.12 4.42
CA PRO A 339 -36.96 -2.24 3.92
C PRO A 339 -37.13 -1.73 2.47
N ASP A 340 -36.30 -0.78 2.06
CA ASP A 340 -36.35 -0.16 0.73
C ASP A 340 -35.47 -0.90 -0.30
N ASN A 341 -34.85 -2.01 0.10
CA ASN A 341 -33.99 -2.85 -0.75
C ASN A 341 -32.83 -2.09 -1.43
N ILE A 342 -32.23 -1.12 -0.73
CA ILE A 342 -31.08 -0.33 -1.16
C ILE A 342 -29.83 -1.23 -1.18
N ASP A 343 -29.08 -1.29 -2.27
CA ASP A 343 -27.95 -2.22 -2.41
C ASP A 343 -26.83 -1.96 -1.40
N GLY A 344 -26.55 -0.69 -1.09
CA GLY A 344 -25.56 -0.30 -0.08
C GLY A 344 -25.87 -0.77 1.36
N LYS A 345 -27.05 -1.37 1.59
CA LYS A 345 -27.47 -1.97 2.86
C LYS A 345 -27.60 -3.50 2.80
N ARG A 346 -27.26 -4.12 1.67
CA ARG A 346 -27.38 -5.56 1.44
C ARG A 346 -26.06 -6.27 1.72
N ASN A 347 -26.11 -7.32 2.55
CA ASN A 347 -24.98 -8.21 2.87
C ASN A 347 -23.70 -7.43 3.23
N VAL A 348 -23.85 -6.32 3.94
CA VAL A 348 -22.75 -5.40 4.23
C VAL A 348 -21.66 -6.13 4.99
N ALA A 349 -22.00 -6.94 6.00
CA ALA A 349 -21.04 -7.73 6.76
C ALA A 349 -20.15 -8.61 5.87
N ASP A 350 -20.75 -9.42 5.00
CA ASP A 350 -20.04 -10.33 4.10
C ASP A 350 -19.19 -9.60 3.06
N ARG A 351 -19.67 -8.46 2.54
CA ARG A 351 -18.96 -7.64 1.54
C ARG A 351 -17.70 -6.97 2.10
N HIS A 352 -17.55 -6.86 3.42
CA HIS A 352 -16.36 -6.31 4.07
C HIS A 352 -15.28 -7.36 4.36
N LEU A 353 -15.58 -8.66 4.27
CA LEU A 353 -14.61 -9.70 4.60
C LEU A 353 -13.40 -9.66 3.65
N GLY A 354 -12.25 -9.30 4.22
CA GLY A 354 -10.98 -9.08 3.54
C GLY A 354 -10.52 -7.63 3.44
N ALA A 355 -11.33 -6.68 3.94
CA ALA A 355 -11.04 -5.26 3.83
C ALA A 355 -9.95 -4.78 4.81
N TRP A 356 -9.30 -3.67 4.45
CA TRP A 356 -8.46 -2.88 5.32
C TRP A 356 -9.07 -1.50 5.52
N GLY A 357 -8.62 -0.82 6.56
CA GLY A 357 -9.16 0.49 6.86
C GLY A 357 -8.24 1.24 7.79
N PHE A 358 -8.77 1.41 8.98
CA PHE A 358 -8.45 2.55 9.80
C PHE A 358 -8.02 2.17 11.24
N PRO A 359 -7.09 1.21 11.41
CA PRO A 359 -6.83 0.58 12.70
C PRO A 359 -5.92 1.43 13.60
N ALA A 360 -5.95 1.12 14.89
CA ALA A 360 -4.87 1.43 15.82
C ALA A 360 -3.77 0.36 15.74
N PRO A 361 -2.56 0.58 16.30
CA PRO A 361 -1.49 -0.41 16.27
C PRO A 361 -1.87 -1.77 16.89
N TYR A 362 -2.80 -1.76 17.84
CA TYR A 362 -3.22 -2.93 18.61
C TYR A 362 -4.56 -3.56 18.18
N GLY A 363 -5.37 -2.90 17.34
CA GLY A 363 -6.72 -3.35 17.02
C GLY A 363 -7.51 -2.42 16.09
N HIS A 364 -8.69 -2.86 15.67
CA HIS A 364 -9.56 -2.05 14.80
C HIS A 364 -10.18 -0.83 15.50
N VAL A 365 -10.29 -0.85 16.84
CA VAL A 365 -10.89 0.24 17.61
C VAL A 365 -9.79 0.99 18.35
N SER A 366 -9.70 2.29 18.09
CA SER A 366 -8.75 3.17 18.76
C SER A 366 -9.26 3.66 20.11
N MET A 367 -8.32 3.87 21.04
CA MET A 367 -8.51 4.50 22.34
C MET A 367 -8.98 5.96 22.27
N ALA A 368 -9.43 6.47 23.43
CA ALA A 368 -9.78 7.87 23.67
C ALA A 368 -10.91 8.39 22.75
N LYS A 369 -10.73 9.53 22.08
CA LYS A 369 -11.77 10.04 21.16
C LYS A 369 -11.95 9.09 19.97
N GLY A 370 -10.90 8.37 19.60
CA GLY A 370 -10.85 7.50 18.44
C GLY A 370 -11.27 8.24 17.16
N ARG A 371 -11.58 7.46 16.15
CA ARG A 371 -12.52 7.88 15.11
C ARG A 371 -13.92 7.61 15.65
N THR A 372 -14.90 8.48 15.40
CA THR A 372 -16.30 8.26 15.86
C THR A 372 -16.99 7.10 15.12
N ASN A 373 -16.30 6.48 14.17
CA ASN A 373 -16.76 5.39 13.33
C ASN A 373 -15.73 4.26 13.23
N LEU A 374 -16.22 3.08 12.86
CA LEU A 374 -15.40 1.97 12.37
C LEU A 374 -15.68 1.83 10.87
N SER A 375 -14.65 1.92 10.04
CA SER A 375 -14.77 1.97 8.57
C SER A 375 -13.62 1.25 7.88
N PHE A 376 -13.88 0.74 6.68
CA PHE A 376 -12.93 0.01 5.83
C PHE A 376 -13.04 0.52 4.39
N ASN A 377 -12.72 1.80 4.18
CA ASN A 377 -12.91 2.44 2.87
C ASN A 377 -12.24 1.64 1.75
N MET A 378 -12.94 1.56 0.62
CA MET A 378 -12.62 0.58 -0.41
C MET A 378 -11.31 0.90 -1.15
N ASP A 379 -10.92 2.19 -1.21
CA ASP A 379 -9.64 2.61 -1.77
C ASP A 379 -8.43 2.00 -1.03
N ILE A 380 -8.57 1.75 0.29
CA ILE A 380 -7.53 1.19 1.16
C ILE A 380 -7.29 -0.27 0.83
N VAL A 381 -8.34 -1.00 0.45
CA VAL A 381 -8.27 -2.42 0.09
C VAL A 381 -7.39 -2.62 -1.13
N GLY A 382 -7.65 -1.85 -2.20
CA GLY A 382 -6.85 -1.89 -3.42
C GLY A 382 -5.42 -1.43 -3.21
N GLY A 383 -5.23 -0.36 -2.42
CA GLY A 383 -3.91 0.15 -2.06
C GLY A 383 -3.05 -0.87 -1.34
N THR A 384 -3.58 -1.45 -0.25
CA THR A 384 -2.86 -2.43 0.57
C THR A 384 -2.55 -3.69 -0.21
N THR A 385 -3.51 -4.19 -1.00
CA THR A 385 -3.31 -5.36 -1.85
C THR A 385 -2.15 -5.16 -2.84
N ALA A 386 -2.09 -3.99 -3.49
CA ALA A 386 -0.99 -3.66 -4.41
C ALA A 386 0.37 -3.60 -3.69
N SER A 387 0.46 -3.00 -2.51
CA SER A 387 1.72 -2.95 -1.75
C SER A 387 2.19 -4.35 -1.30
N LEU A 388 1.26 -5.27 -0.97
CA LEU A 388 1.60 -6.67 -0.68
C LEU A 388 2.12 -7.42 -1.92
N CYS A 389 1.65 -7.05 -3.12
CA CYS A 389 2.17 -7.59 -4.38
C CYS A 389 3.63 -7.13 -4.59
N GLU A 390 3.92 -5.84 -4.41
CA GLU A 390 5.29 -5.31 -4.49
C GLU A 390 6.22 -5.96 -3.45
N ALA A 391 5.74 -6.15 -2.22
CA ALA A 391 6.49 -6.89 -1.21
C ALA A 391 6.82 -8.32 -1.66
N THR A 392 5.84 -9.05 -2.19
CA THR A 392 6.04 -10.42 -2.66
C THR A 392 7.08 -10.50 -3.77
N ARG A 393 7.08 -9.57 -4.74
CA ARG A 393 8.11 -9.50 -5.80
C ARG A 393 9.52 -9.33 -5.25
N HIS A 394 9.64 -8.66 -4.11
CA HIS A 394 10.93 -8.40 -3.47
C HIS A 394 11.30 -9.43 -2.41
N CYS A 395 10.41 -10.33 -1.98
CA CYS A 395 10.76 -11.45 -1.10
C CYS A 395 11.96 -12.23 -1.66
N VAL A 396 11.92 -12.50 -2.97
CA VAL A 396 13.01 -13.13 -3.71
C VAL A 396 13.27 -12.42 -5.03
N ILE A 397 14.53 -12.08 -5.29
CA ILE A 397 14.98 -11.57 -6.59
C ILE A 397 16.02 -12.51 -7.16
N THR A 398 15.90 -12.88 -8.44
CA THR A 398 16.94 -13.65 -9.14
C THR A 398 17.48 -12.85 -10.30
N ASP A 399 18.79 -12.67 -10.33
CA ASP A 399 19.51 -11.94 -11.38
C ASP A 399 20.82 -12.66 -11.76
N GLY A 400 21.66 -12.01 -12.57
CA GLY A 400 22.93 -12.58 -13.03
C GLY A 400 23.95 -12.89 -11.92
N SER A 401 23.75 -12.39 -10.71
CA SER A 401 24.60 -12.64 -9.54
C SER A 401 24.09 -13.76 -8.62
N GLY A 402 22.87 -14.25 -8.84
CA GLY A 402 22.26 -15.35 -8.09
C GLY A 402 20.84 -15.05 -7.64
N THR A 403 20.37 -15.85 -6.70
CA THR A 403 19.07 -15.69 -6.05
C THR A 403 19.24 -15.03 -4.69
N TRP A 404 18.49 -13.97 -4.45
CA TRP A 404 18.50 -13.14 -3.25
C TRP A 404 17.20 -13.33 -2.49
N VAL A 405 17.28 -13.91 -1.30
CA VAL A 405 16.19 -13.98 -0.33
C VAL A 405 16.29 -12.74 0.54
N ASN A 406 15.42 -11.76 0.30
CA ASN A 406 15.44 -10.48 0.99
C ASN A 406 14.47 -10.43 2.16
N MET A 407 13.33 -11.12 2.09
CA MET A 407 12.36 -11.17 3.17
C MET A 407 11.99 -12.61 3.51
N LEU A 408 11.79 -12.89 4.80
CA LEU A 408 11.67 -14.24 5.34
C LEU A 408 10.21 -14.73 5.37
N PHE A 409 9.49 -14.66 4.26
CA PHE A 409 8.14 -15.23 4.10
C PHE A 409 8.19 -16.61 3.44
N ASP A 410 7.17 -17.43 3.71
CA ASP A 410 6.94 -18.62 2.88
C ASP A 410 6.69 -18.18 1.45
N HIS A 411 7.52 -18.66 0.54
CA HIS A 411 7.48 -18.21 -0.84
C HIS A 411 8.09 -19.23 -1.78
N GLU A 412 7.49 -19.39 -2.95
CA GLU A 412 7.94 -20.35 -3.93
C GLU A 412 7.88 -19.73 -5.33
N THR A 413 9.02 -19.74 -6.00
CA THR A 413 9.19 -19.32 -7.41
C THR A 413 9.71 -20.51 -8.22
N ASP A 414 9.93 -20.32 -9.52
CA ASP A 414 10.62 -21.31 -10.35
C ASP A 414 12.09 -21.51 -9.95
N ALA A 415 12.70 -20.54 -9.26
CA ALA A 415 14.10 -20.55 -8.87
C ALA A 415 14.34 -21.13 -7.46
N VAL A 416 13.42 -20.91 -6.52
CA VAL A 416 13.62 -21.26 -5.11
C VAL A 416 12.31 -21.53 -4.38
N LYS A 417 12.37 -22.37 -3.35
CA LYS A 417 11.34 -22.52 -2.32
C LYS A 417 11.90 -22.08 -0.97
N ILE A 418 11.15 -21.25 -0.25
CA ILE A 418 11.45 -20.76 1.09
C ILE A 418 10.37 -21.27 2.04
N GLU A 419 10.82 -21.85 3.14
CA GLU A 419 10.01 -22.17 4.31
C GLU A 419 10.54 -21.29 5.45
N SER A 420 9.72 -20.35 5.90
CA SER A 420 10.04 -19.30 6.85
C SER A 420 10.23 -19.83 8.27
N CYS A 421 11.15 -19.22 9.03
CA CYS A 421 11.30 -19.47 10.46
C CYS A 421 10.11 -18.97 11.31
N TYR A 422 9.16 -18.22 10.74
CA TYR A 422 7.95 -17.79 11.43
C TYR A 422 6.81 -18.81 11.36
N THR A 423 6.86 -19.75 10.41
CA THR A 423 5.83 -20.79 10.19
C THR A 423 6.40 -22.20 10.33
N HIS A 424 7.73 -22.32 10.36
CA HIS A 424 8.46 -23.57 10.50
C HIS A 424 9.55 -23.47 11.58
N GLU A 425 10.03 -24.62 12.07
CA GLU A 425 11.08 -24.69 13.12
C GLU A 425 12.43 -24.08 12.72
N ALA A 426 12.65 -23.82 11.42
CA ALA A 426 13.87 -23.28 10.87
C ALA A 426 13.57 -22.59 9.54
N LEU A 427 14.42 -21.63 9.16
CA LEU A 427 14.39 -21.10 7.79
C LEU A 427 15.02 -22.13 6.86
N ARG A 428 14.26 -22.63 5.88
CA ARG A 428 14.79 -23.54 4.84
C ARG A 428 14.71 -22.88 3.49
N VAL A 429 15.81 -22.95 2.76
CA VAL A 429 15.89 -22.45 1.39
C VAL A 429 16.30 -23.59 0.47
N THR A 430 15.40 -23.96 -0.43
CA THR A 430 15.62 -25.03 -1.42
C THR A 430 15.71 -24.40 -2.80
N MET A 431 16.92 -24.34 -3.35
CA MET A 431 17.11 -23.91 -4.73
C MET A 431 16.52 -24.96 -5.68
N LYS A 432 15.81 -24.52 -6.72
CA LYS A 432 15.27 -25.37 -7.80
C LYS A 432 16.16 -25.35 -9.04
N GLN A 433 16.96 -24.30 -9.19
CA GLN A 433 17.94 -24.13 -10.25
C GLN A 433 19.34 -23.95 -9.65
N PRO A 434 20.42 -24.35 -10.35
CA PRO A 434 21.78 -24.15 -9.87
C PRO A 434 22.13 -22.65 -9.87
N GLY A 435 22.82 -22.19 -8.83
CA GLY A 435 23.24 -20.80 -8.73
C GLY A 435 23.76 -20.44 -7.34
N ALA A 436 24.32 -19.23 -7.25
CA ALA A 436 24.62 -18.63 -5.96
C ALA A 436 23.33 -18.25 -5.23
N LEU A 437 23.35 -18.36 -3.91
CA LEU A 437 22.25 -17.99 -3.03
C LEU A 437 22.73 -16.96 -2.02
N TRP A 438 21.96 -15.89 -1.87
CA TRP A 438 22.15 -14.83 -0.89
C TRP A 438 20.94 -14.82 0.03
N VAL A 439 21.13 -15.07 1.32
CA VAL A 439 20.02 -15.02 2.29
C VAL A 439 20.26 -13.87 3.27
N ARG A 440 19.37 -12.86 3.26
CA ARG A 440 19.44 -11.76 4.21
C ARG A 440 19.19 -12.28 5.63
N MET A 441 20.10 -12.00 6.54
CA MET A 441 19.94 -12.28 7.96
C MET A 441 19.56 -10.98 8.67
N PRO A 442 18.36 -10.90 9.27
CA PRO A 442 17.95 -9.76 10.08
C PRO A 442 18.93 -9.43 11.21
N SER A 443 18.94 -8.18 11.63
CA SER A 443 19.84 -7.63 12.64
C SER A 443 19.68 -8.28 14.02
N TRP A 444 18.50 -8.81 14.31
CA TRP A 444 18.19 -9.52 15.55
C TRP A 444 18.68 -10.99 15.57
N VAL A 445 19.18 -11.53 14.44
CA VAL A 445 19.74 -12.89 14.40
C VAL A 445 21.12 -12.92 15.06
N ASP A 446 21.25 -13.68 16.16
CA ASP A 446 22.55 -13.95 16.78
C ASP A 446 23.38 -14.92 15.91
N ARG A 447 24.46 -14.39 15.33
CA ARG A 447 25.39 -15.16 14.50
C ARG A 447 26.07 -16.31 15.25
N ALA A 448 26.22 -16.22 16.57
CA ALA A 448 26.79 -17.30 17.37
C ALA A 448 25.81 -18.46 17.60
N ALA A 449 24.50 -18.16 17.57
CA ALA A 449 23.44 -19.15 17.71
C ALA A 449 23.04 -19.80 16.37
N LEU A 450 23.39 -19.17 15.23
CA LEU A 450 23.10 -19.65 13.89
C LEU A 450 23.78 -21.01 13.60
N LYS A 451 22.96 -22.02 13.33
CA LYS A 451 23.40 -23.32 12.82
C LYS A 451 22.95 -23.49 11.37
N ILE A 452 23.83 -24.03 10.55
CA ILE A 452 23.64 -24.18 9.11
C ILE A 452 23.81 -25.64 8.75
N ASP A 453 22.76 -26.27 8.23
CA ASP A 453 22.76 -27.64 7.75
C ASP A 453 22.49 -27.67 6.24
N GLY A 454 23.02 -28.68 5.55
CA GLY A 454 22.72 -28.93 4.12
C GLY A 454 23.56 -28.18 3.08
N ALA A 455 24.28 -27.13 3.47
CA ALA A 455 25.15 -26.34 2.59
C ALA A 455 26.39 -27.10 2.09
N GLU A 456 26.81 -26.84 0.84
CA GLU A 456 28.11 -27.26 0.33
C GLU A 456 29.17 -26.17 0.54
N GLY A 457 30.28 -26.53 1.18
CA GLY A 457 31.34 -25.59 1.54
C GLY A 457 30.96 -24.68 2.70
N THR A 458 31.81 -23.67 2.94
CA THR A 458 31.62 -22.72 4.04
C THR A 458 30.91 -21.46 3.51
N PRO A 459 29.69 -21.14 3.98
CA PRO A 459 29.02 -19.90 3.60
C PRO A 459 29.80 -18.70 4.13
N ARG A 460 29.65 -17.56 3.46
CA ARG A 460 30.39 -16.33 3.79
C ARG A 460 29.43 -15.20 4.11
N TRP A 461 29.82 -14.36 5.06
CA TRP A 461 29.11 -13.12 5.29
C TRP A 461 29.50 -12.06 4.27
N ALA A 462 28.51 -11.39 3.70
CA ALA A 462 28.66 -10.22 2.86
C ALA A 462 27.62 -9.19 3.32
N ASN A 463 28.06 -8.22 4.12
CA ASN A 463 27.18 -7.30 4.84
C ASN A 463 26.12 -8.06 5.67
N ASP A 464 24.85 -7.84 5.38
CA ASP A 464 23.69 -8.46 6.05
C ASP A 464 23.28 -9.79 5.39
N TYR A 465 24.01 -10.28 4.39
CA TYR A 465 23.70 -11.52 3.69
C TYR A 465 24.65 -12.64 4.06
N LEU A 466 24.08 -13.84 4.14
CA LEU A 466 24.80 -15.10 4.13
C LEU A 466 24.85 -15.62 2.69
N TYR A 467 26.05 -15.69 2.14
CA TYR A 467 26.35 -16.08 0.78
C TYR A 467 26.74 -17.56 0.68
N PHE A 468 26.09 -18.26 -0.24
CA PHE A 468 26.37 -19.63 -0.63
C PHE A 468 26.79 -19.63 -2.11
N ALA A 469 28.03 -20.04 -2.40
CA ALA A 469 28.58 -19.99 -3.76
C ALA A 469 27.87 -20.92 -4.74
N GLY A 470 27.24 -21.98 -4.24
CA GLY A 470 26.40 -22.87 -4.99
C GLY A 470 25.52 -23.67 -4.03
N ALA A 471 24.22 -23.71 -4.31
CA ALA A 471 23.31 -24.65 -3.66
C ALA A 471 23.01 -25.81 -4.59
N ILE A 472 22.88 -27.03 -4.05
CA ILE A 472 22.47 -28.20 -4.83
C ILE A 472 20.96 -28.08 -5.09
N PRO A 473 20.51 -28.08 -6.36
CA PRO A 473 19.08 -28.06 -6.66
C PRO A 473 18.34 -29.22 -5.99
N GLY A 474 17.19 -28.93 -5.38
CA GLY A 474 16.33 -29.90 -4.69
C GLY A 474 16.79 -30.27 -3.27
N LYS A 475 17.94 -29.77 -2.80
CA LYS A 475 18.39 -29.96 -1.40
C LYS A 475 18.22 -28.67 -0.61
N ALA A 476 17.55 -28.77 0.53
CA ALA A 476 17.37 -27.63 1.42
C ALA A 476 18.67 -27.25 2.13
N ILE A 477 18.95 -25.94 2.20
CA ILE A 477 19.85 -25.32 3.16
C ILE A 477 18.98 -24.90 4.35
N GLU A 478 19.27 -25.43 5.53
CA GLU A 478 18.49 -25.17 6.75
C GLU A 478 19.30 -24.26 7.69
N LEU A 479 18.67 -23.16 8.10
CA LEU A 479 19.22 -22.14 8.97
C LEU A 479 18.41 -22.11 10.27
N LYS A 480 19.03 -22.56 11.36
CA LYS A 480 18.41 -22.64 12.68
C LYS A 480 18.95 -21.57 13.60
N TYR A 481 18.05 -20.76 14.14
CA TYR A 481 18.31 -19.73 15.14
C TYR A 481 16.98 -19.41 15.84
N PRO A 482 16.99 -19.05 17.12
CA PRO A 482 15.78 -18.58 17.78
C PRO A 482 15.37 -17.21 17.23
N LEU A 483 14.06 -16.95 17.13
CA LEU A 483 13.55 -15.59 16.96
C LEU A 483 13.89 -14.80 18.22
N ALA A 484 14.52 -13.64 18.06
CA ALA A 484 14.92 -12.84 19.21
C ALA A 484 13.69 -12.17 19.84
N VAL A 485 13.53 -12.31 21.15
CA VAL A 485 12.51 -11.57 21.89
C VAL A 485 13.07 -10.22 22.28
N THR A 486 12.40 -9.15 21.88
CA THR A 486 12.77 -7.78 22.27
C THR A 486 11.58 -7.03 22.82
N GLU A 487 11.84 -6.07 23.71
CA GLU A 487 10.80 -5.20 24.26
C GLU A 487 11.16 -3.76 23.93
N THR A 488 10.17 -3.02 23.40
CA THR A 488 10.32 -1.62 23.01
C THR A 488 9.06 -0.83 23.36
N ALA A 489 9.11 0.48 23.23
CA ALA A 489 7.95 1.35 23.27
C ALA A 489 7.77 2.03 21.91
N LEU A 490 6.52 2.19 21.48
CA LEU A 490 6.21 2.91 20.25
C LEU A 490 6.46 4.41 20.39
N ASN A 491 6.74 5.06 19.27
CA ASN A 491 7.07 6.47 19.15
C ASN A 491 6.04 7.35 19.88
N PRO A 492 6.39 7.96 21.02
CA PRO A 492 5.42 8.67 21.86
C PRO A 492 4.92 9.98 21.23
N ARG A 493 5.49 10.41 20.09
CA ARG A 493 5.03 11.61 19.36
C ARG A 493 3.71 11.40 18.63
N VAL A 494 3.37 10.15 18.31
CA VAL A 494 2.23 9.82 17.45
C VAL A 494 1.12 9.04 18.16
N HIS A 495 1.27 8.80 19.47
CA HIS A 495 0.32 8.04 20.29
C HIS A 495 -0.18 8.83 21.49
N VAL A 496 -1.41 8.53 21.92
CA VAL A 496 -2.06 9.17 23.06
C VAL A 496 -1.37 8.80 24.38
N HIS A 497 -0.93 7.55 24.48
CA HIS A 497 -0.24 7.00 25.64
C HIS A 497 1.01 6.24 25.18
N PRO A 498 2.03 6.07 26.05
CA PRO A 498 3.10 5.13 25.77
C PRO A 498 2.54 3.73 25.51
N ILE A 499 2.89 3.13 24.37
CA ILE A 499 2.48 1.77 23.99
C ILE A 499 3.72 0.88 24.05
N ARG A 500 3.75 -0.11 24.93
CA ARG A 500 4.82 -1.12 24.98
C ARG A 500 4.51 -2.26 24.02
N VAL A 501 5.56 -2.80 23.42
CA VAL A 501 5.49 -3.89 22.45
C VAL A 501 6.55 -4.93 22.79
N ARG A 502 6.14 -6.20 22.79
CA ARG A 502 7.04 -7.34 22.78
C ARG A 502 7.08 -7.89 21.36
N MET A 503 8.27 -7.86 20.75
CA MET A 503 8.52 -8.41 19.43
C MET A 503 9.15 -9.80 19.55
N GLU A 504 8.84 -10.69 18.62
CA GLU A 504 9.55 -11.94 18.38
C GLU A 504 10.05 -11.94 16.93
N GLY A 505 11.36 -11.70 16.76
CA GLY A 505 11.91 -11.25 15.48
C GLY A 505 11.30 -9.91 15.07
N ASP A 506 10.67 -9.88 13.89
CA ASP A 506 9.95 -8.71 13.34
C ASP A 506 8.42 -8.83 13.49
N ALA A 507 7.91 -9.86 14.18
CA ALA A 507 6.49 -10.01 14.47
C ALA A 507 6.14 -9.45 15.87
N VAL A 508 4.95 -8.87 16.01
CA VAL A 508 4.42 -8.45 17.32
C VAL A 508 3.85 -9.68 18.03
N ALA A 509 4.41 -10.00 19.20
CA ALA A 509 3.90 -11.08 20.06
C ALA A 509 2.84 -10.56 21.04
N ALA A 510 3.10 -9.41 21.66
CA ALA A 510 2.17 -8.76 22.58
C ALA A 510 2.31 -7.23 22.54
N ILE A 511 1.21 -6.53 22.79
CA ILE A 511 1.15 -5.06 22.77
C ILE A 511 0.21 -4.52 23.85
N ASP A 512 0.52 -3.34 24.39
CA ASP A 512 -0.44 -2.60 25.20
C ASP A 512 -1.68 -2.28 24.34
N ASN A 513 -2.81 -2.89 24.70
CA ASN A 513 -4.09 -2.73 23.99
C ASN A 513 -5.14 -2.00 24.83
N PHE A 514 -4.80 -1.67 26.07
CA PHE A 514 -5.60 -0.87 26.99
C PHE A 514 -7.02 -1.42 27.27
N GLY A 515 -7.24 -2.72 27.09
CA GLY A 515 -8.55 -3.34 27.25
C GLY A 515 -9.54 -3.00 26.14
N MET A 516 -9.06 -2.50 24.99
CA MET A 516 -9.88 -2.30 23.80
C MET A 516 -10.40 -3.63 23.24
N GLU A 517 -11.46 -3.56 22.45
CA GLU A 517 -12.00 -4.71 21.72
C GLU A 517 -11.43 -4.79 20.29
N LEU A 518 -11.63 -5.95 19.66
CA LEU A 518 -11.18 -6.22 18.28
C LEU A 518 -9.66 -6.05 18.13
N THR A 519 -8.89 -6.52 19.12
CA THR A 519 -7.43 -6.45 19.13
C THR A 519 -6.79 -7.54 18.30
N PHE A 520 -5.60 -7.28 17.78
CA PHE A 520 -4.87 -8.20 16.90
C PHE A 520 -3.95 -9.15 17.67
N PHE A 521 -3.34 -8.64 18.76
CA PHE A 521 -2.28 -9.35 19.48
C PHE A 521 -2.68 -9.63 20.93
N ASP A 522 -1.88 -10.44 21.60
CA ASP A 522 -2.03 -10.67 23.03
C ASP A 522 -1.73 -9.39 23.83
N PRO A 523 -2.39 -9.19 24.98
CA PRO A 523 -2.12 -8.05 25.83
C PRO A 523 -0.68 -8.12 26.38
N TYR A 524 -0.03 -6.98 26.48
CA TYR A 524 1.27 -6.87 27.13
C TYR A 524 1.12 -7.03 28.66
N GLU A 525 1.68 -8.11 29.20
CA GLU A 525 1.74 -8.40 30.65
C GLU A 525 2.99 -7.83 31.32
#